data_AF-A0A7J9SZH4-F1
#
_entry.id   AF-A0A7J9SZH4-F1
#
_cell.length_a   1.000
_cell.length_b   1.000
_cell.length_c   1.000
_cell.angle_alpha   90.00
_cell.angle_beta   90.00
_cell.angle_gamma   90.00
#
_symmetry.space_group_name_H-M   'P 1'
#
loop_
_entity.id
_entity.type
_entity.pdbx_description
1 polymer ?
#
loop_
_entity_poly.entity_id
_entity_poly.type
_entity_poly.pdbx_seq_one_letter_code
_entity_poly.pdbx_strand_id
1 'polypeptide(L)'
;MNFSFDTNIILGIVNKKDRLHEKSKALMDNKRNEQLYLCHSAIKESHNVLRNKINEVMVDIIRFLPDIYQSSSISTLDSQAFLIEQFKNLKAAKPVLSNFLNLVYHEISIFLKDNEIDNLPDFLSELSLNLSNSIILKIEETHPDFEILFLNHDRLNIVKRSLADIHFKDTNDGRIFQELMTNLEDIKPIEFFLDDRDFAKKCKMGFTNIANDMEFYESDFSCNQV
;
A
#
# COMPACT_ATOMS: atom_id res chain seq x y z
N MET A 1 -7.94 -14.99 -16.48
CA MET A 1 -7.56 -13.60 -16.75
C MET A 1 -6.54 -13.21 -15.71
N ASN A 2 -5.61 -12.33 -16.04
CA ASN A 2 -4.57 -11.93 -15.11
C ASN A 2 -4.90 -10.54 -14.58
N PHE A 3 -4.45 -10.20 -13.38
CA PHE A 3 -4.64 -8.87 -12.83
C PHE A 3 -3.47 -8.42 -11.98
N SER A 4 -3.35 -7.11 -11.80
CA SER A 4 -2.31 -6.48 -11.00
C SER A 4 -2.84 -5.27 -10.24
N PHE A 5 -2.13 -4.90 -9.18
CA PHE A 5 -2.48 -3.84 -8.27
C PHE A 5 -1.38 -2.80 -8.18
N ASP A 6 -1.79 -1.54 -8.20
CA ASP A 6 -0.96 -0.42 -7.81
C ASP A 6 -0.81 -0.33 -6.28
N THR A 7 0.16 0.47 -5.83
CA THR A 7 0.47 0.74 -4.43
C THR A 7 -0.76 1.12 -3.60
N ASN A 8 -1.65 1.98 -4.10
CA ASN A 8 -2.84 2.41 -3.35
C ASN A 8 -3.81 1.24 -3.05
N ILE A 9 -3.96 0.30 -3.98
CA ILE A 9 -4.81 -0.87 -3.78
C ILE A 9 -4.18 -1.82 -2.76
N ILE A 10 -2.86 -2.06 -2.88
CA ILE A 10 -2.08 -2.87 -1.93
C ILE A 10 -2.19 -2.31 -0.51
N LEU A 11 -2.03 -1.00 -0.33
CA LEU A 11 -2.22 -0.34 0.96
C LEU A 11 -3.64 -0.50 1.50
N GLY A 12 -4.66 -0.41 0.63
CA GLY A 12 -6.05 -0.66 0.98
C GLY A 12 -6.28 -2.08 1.51
N ILE A 13 -5.63 -3.10 0.94
CA ILE A 13 -5.73 -4.50 1.40
C ILE A 13 -5.27 -4.62 2.86
N VAL A 14 -4.13 -4.01 3.18
CA VAL A 14 -3.52 -4.16 4.50
C VAL A 14 -4.08 -3.23 5.57
N ASN A 15 -4.43 -2.00 5.21
CA ASN A 15 -4.88 -1.00 6.17
C ASN A 15 -6.41 -1.00 6.28
N LYS A 16 -6.93 -1.67 7.33
CA LYS A 16 -8.38 -1.75 7.63
C LYS A 16 -9.05 -0.39 7.89
N LYS A 17 -8.27 0.68 8.04
CA LYS A 17 -8.74 2.05 8.26
C LYS A 17 -8.55 2.95 7.04
N ASP A 18 -8.09 2.38 5.92
CA ASP A 18 -8.00 3.08 4.65
C ASP A 18 -9.38 3.23 4.00
N ARG A 19 -9.59 4.32 3.28
CA ARG A 19 -10.83 4.56 2.53
C ARG A 19 -11.05 3.55 1.41
N LEU A 20 -9.98 2.95 0.88
CA LEU A 20 -10.03 1.94 -0.17
C LEU A 20 -10.19 0.52 0.38
N HIS A 21 -10.13 0.31 1.71
CA HIS A 21 -10.05 -1.03 2.29
C HIS A 21 -11.12 -2.00 1.77
N GLU A 22 -12.39 -1.61 1.89
CA GLU A 22 -13.51 -2.48 1.46
C GLU A 22 -13.48 -2.75 -0.04
N LYS A 23 -13.12 -1.75 -0.86
CA LYS A 23 -13.02 -1.91 -2.32
C LYS A 23 -11.85 -2.82 -2.70
N SER A 24 -10.68 -2.61 -2.13
CA SER A 24 -9.50 -3.44 -2.40
C SER A 24 -9.73 -4.90 -1.98
N LYS A 25 -10.37 -5.11 -0.83
CA LYS A 25 -10.73 -6.45 -0.35
C LYS A 25 -11.75 -7.12 -1.28
N ALA A 26 -12.81 -6.40 -1.66
CA ALA A 26 -13.80 -6.92 -2.59
C ALA A 26 -13.19 -7.27 -3.96
N LEU A 27 -12.22 -6.47 -4.45
CA LEU A 27 -11.48 -6.78 -5.68
C LEU A 27 -10.69 -8.09 -5.55
N MET A 28 -9.94 -8.27 -4.46
CA MET A 28 -9.23 -9.52 -4.20
C MET A 28 -10.16 -10.74 -4.16
N ASP A 29 -11.30 -10.60 -3.48
CA ASP A 29 -12.27 -11.69 -3.30
C ASP A 29 -12.99 -12.03 -4.62
N ASN A 30 -13.41 -11.02 -5.38
CA ASN A 30 -14.09 -11.21 -6.67
C ASN A 30 -13.19 -11.88 -7.71
N LYS A 31 -11.87 -11.64 -7.62
CA LYS A 31 -10.87 -12.18 -8.54
C LYS A 31 -10.13 -13.40 -7.99
N ARG A 32 -10.62 -14.03 -6.91
CA ARG A 32 -9.93 -15.14 -6.21
C ARG A 32 -9.44 -16.30 -7.11
N ASN A 33 -10.09 -16.55 -8.24
CA ASN A 33 -9.73 -17.62 -9.18
C ASN A 33 -8.90 -17.14 -10.39
N GLU A 34 -8.46 -15.88 -10.38
CA GLU A 34 -7.63 -15.28 -11.42
C GLU A 34 -6.16 -15.21 -10.97
N GLN A 35 -5.23 -15.10 -11.92
CA GLN A 35 -3.80 -15.04 -11.59
C GLN A 35 -3.40 -13.60 -11.21
N LEU A 36 -2.89 -13.44 -9.99
CA LEU A 36 -2.36 -12.16 -9.51
C LEU A 36 -0.88 -12.02 -9.87
N TYR A 37 -0.54 -10.94 -10.56
CA TYR A 37 0.83 -10.49 -10.77
C TYR A 37 1.05 -9.17 -10.03
N LEU A 38 2.09 -9.08 -9.21
CA LEU A 38 2.43 -7.86 -8.49
C LEU A 38 3.77 -7.30 -8.95
N CYS A 39 3.79 -6.03 -9.32
CA CYS A 39 5.02 -5.33 -9.62
C CYS A 39 5.88 -5.23 -8.37
N HIS A 40 7.15 -5.65 -8.46
CA HIS A 40 8.12 -5.51 -7.37
C HIS A 40 8.17 -4.07 -6.85
N SER A 41 8.08 -3.09 -7.76
CA SER A 41 8.12 -1.68 -7.38
C SER A 41 6.88 -1.23 -6.61
N ALA A 42 5.69 -1.75 -6.92
CA ALA A 42 4.47 -1.46 -6.16
C ALA A 42 4.54 -2.05 -4.74
N ILE A 43 5.05 -3.27 -4.60
CA ILE A 43 5.28 -3.91 -3.29
C ILE A 43 6.28 -3.10 -2.47
N LYS A 44 7.43 -2.77 -3.06
CA LYS A 44 8.48 -1.99 -2.40
C LYS A 44 7.98 -0.62 -1.96
N GLU A 45 7.25 0.07 -2.82
CA GLU A 45 6.64 1.35 -2.49
C GLU A 45 5.62 1.21 -1.35
N SER A 46 4.77 0.19 -1.40
CA SER A 46 3.79 -0.09 -0.33
C SER A 46 4.46 -0.30 1.03
N HIS A 47 5.54 -1.09 1.08
CA HIS A 47 6.34 -1.25 2.30
C HIS A 47 6.88 0.09 2.81
N ASN A 48 7.45 0.91 1.92
CA ASN A 48 8.04 2.19 2.28
C ASN A 48 7.00 3.19 2.77
N VAL A 49 5.85 3.31 2.07
CA VAL A 49 4.75 4.19 2.48
C VAL A 49 4.26 3.79 3.87
N LEU A 50 4.02 2.50 4.08
CA LEU A 50 3.51 2.02 5.35
C LEU A 50 4.51 2.24 6.49
N ARG A 51 5.79 1.90 6.30
CA ARG A 51 6.84 2.15 7.30
C ARG A 51 6.97 3.63 7.63
N ASN A 52 7.08 4.49 6.61
CA ASN A 52 7.29 5.92 6.79
C ASN A 52 6.09 6.57 7.49
N LYS A 53 4.87 6.23 7.09
CA LYS A 53 3.65 6.83 7.66
C LYS A 53 3.38 6.36 9.07
N ILE A 54 3.62 5.09 9.37
CA ILE A 54 3.55 4.59 10.75
C ILE A 54 4.63 5.27 11.58
N ASN A 55 5.89 5.29 11.15
CA ASN A 55 6.97 5.95 11.89
C ASN A 55 6.71 7.44 12.12
N GLU A 56 6.13 8.16 11.16
CA GLU A 56 5.71 9.55 11.32
C GLU A 56 4.71 9.70 12.47
N VAL A 57 3.73 8.80 12.56
CA VAL A 57 2.78 8.72 13.67
C VAL A 57 3.47 8.33 14.98
N MET A 58 4.41 7.38 14.95
CA MET A 58 5.14 6.92 16.13
C MET A 58 5.92 8.04 16.79
N VAL A 59 6.59 8.88 16.00
CA VAL A 59 7.35 10.04 16.52
C VAL A 59 6.44 10.99 17.27
N ASP A 60 5.20 11.20 16.81
CA ASP A 60 4.24 12.03 17.53
C ASP A 60 3.75 11.35 18.81
N ILE A 61 3.53 10.02 18.78
CA ILE A 61 3.05 9.26 19.94
C ILE A 61 4.07 9.25 21.07
N ILE A 62 5.33 8.96 20.75
CA ILE A 62 6.41 8.84 21.73
C ILE A 62 6.60 10.13 22.53
N ARG A 63 6.27 11.30 21.95
CA ARG A 63 6.43 12.60 22.62
C ARG A 63 5.54 12.78 23.84
N PHE A 64 4.37 12.15 23.91
CA PHE A 64 3.46 12.26 25.05
C PHE A 64 3.45 11.01 25.95
N LEU A 65 4.20 9.96 25.59
CA LEU A 65 4.38 8.79 26.46
C LEU A 65 4.94 9.14 27.85
N PRO A 66 5.93 10.07 28.00
CA PRO A 66 6.42 10.44 29.33
C PRO A 66 5.32 10.94 30.27
N ASP A 67 4.31 11.67 29.76
CA ASP A 67 3.21 12.19 30.57
C ASP A 67 2.33 11.06 31.14
N ILE A 68 2.25 9.94 30.42
CA ILE A 68 1.57 8.72 30.87
C ILE A 68 2.37 8.04 31.99
N TYR A 69 3.69 7.87 31.81
CA TYR A 69 4.54 7.12 32.75
C TYR A 69 4.98 7.91 33.99
N GLN A 70 5.12 9.23 33.91
CA GLN A 70 5.59 10.07 35.02
C GLN A 70 4.50 10.39 36.04
N SER A 71 3.25 10.11 35.71
CA SER A 71 2.13 10.28 36.62
C SER A 71 1.97 9.04 37.50
N SER A 72 2.60 9.05 38.68
CA SER A 72 2.56 7.96 39.65
C SER A 72 1.16 7.64 40.23
N SER A 73 0.09 8.24 39.69
CA SER A 73 -1.27 8.20 40.22
C SER A 73 -2.37 8.09 39.16
N ILE A 74 -2.04 7.97 37.87
CA ILE A 74 -3.05 7.81 36.82
C ILE A 74 -3.53 6.36 36.81
N SER A 75 -4.83 6.17 36.97
CA SER A 75 -5.44 4.84 36.83
C SER A 75 -5.35 4.38 35.37
N THR A 76 -5.41 3.07 35.11
CA THR A 76 -5.42 2.54 33.73
C THR A 76 -6.51 3.18 32.85
N LEU A 77 -7.65 3.53 33.46
CA LEU A 77 -8.77 4.19 32.78
C LEU A 77 -8.42 5.64 32.39
N ASP A 78 -7.72 6.36 33.26
CA ASP A 78 -7.26 7.72 32.99
C ASP A 78 -6.15 7.74 31.92
N SER A 79 -5.24 6.74 31.90
CA SER A 79 -4.24 6.57 30.84
C SER A 79 -4.89 6.33 29.48
N GLN A 80 -5.94 5.51 29.43
CA GLN A 80 -6.70 5.26 28.20
C GLN A 80 -7.45 6.52 27.72
N ALA A 81 -8.07 7.27 28.64
CA ALA A 81 -8.73 8.53 28.31
C ALA A 81 -7.74 9.57 27.74
N PHE A 82 -6.55 9.68 28.34
CA PHE A 82 -5.48 10.54 27.86
C PHE A 82 -5.01 10.14 26.46
N LEU A 83 -4.74 8.84 26.23
CA LEU A 83 -4.39 8.33 24.90
C LEU A 83 -5.43 8.71 23.85
N ILE A 84 -6.72 8.51 24.13
CA ILE A 84 -7.82 8.87 23.22
C ILE A 84 -7.78 10.36 22.87
N GLU A 85 -7.56 11.22 23.86
CA GLU A 85 -7.51 12.67 23.64
C GLU A 85 -6.31 13.07 22.78
N GLN A 86 -5.12 12.51 23.04
CA GLN A 86 -3.92 12.78 22.25
C GLN A 86 -4.10 12.33 20.79
N PHE A 87 -4.68 11.16 20.54
CA PHE A 87 -4.97 10.71 19.17
C PHE A 87 -5.99 11.60 18.46
N LYS A 88 -7.01 12.11 19.15
CA LYS A 88 -7.94 13.09 18.58
C LYS A 88 -7.23 14.39 18.20
N ASN A 89 -6.38 14.90 19.07
CA ASN A 89 -5.62 16.13 18.83
C ASN A 89 -4.66 15.97 17.64
N LEU A 90 -3.93 14.85 17.57
CA LEU A 90 -3.05 14.54 16.43
C LEU A 90 -3.83 14.40 15.12
N LYS A 91 -4.98 13.74 15.15
CA LYS A 91 -5.83 13.59 13.95
C LYS A 91 -6.35 14.93 13.44
N ALA A 92 -6.69 15.85 14.33
CA ALA A 92 -7.08 17.22 13.95
C ALA A 92 -5.89 18.02 13.37
N ALA A 93 -4.70 17.86 13.94
CA ALA A 93 -3.49 18.55 13.48
C ALA A 93 -2.94 17.99 12.16
N LYS A 94 -3.06 16.67 11.92
CA LYS A 94 -2.51 15.97 10.76
C LYS A 94 -3.59 15.12 10.05
N PRO A 95 -4.59 15.75 9.41
CA PRO A 95 -5.71 15.03 8.79
C PRO A 95 -5.25 14.08 7.67
N VAL A 96 -4.15 14.40 6.98
CA VAL A 96 -3.54 13.57 5.92
C VAL A 96 -3.07 12.21 6.43
N LEU A 97 -2.74 12.09 7.73
CA LEU A 97 -2.33 10.82 8.34
C LEU A 97 -3.49 10.08 9.01
N SER A 98 -4.74 10.55 8.86
CA SER A 98 -5.82 10.07 9.71
C SER A 98 -6.04 8.56 9.63
N ASN A 99 -5.94 7.94 8.45
CA ASN A 99 -6.06 6.49 8.28
C ASN A 99 -4.96 5.75 9.04
N PHE A 100 -3.71 6.20 8.95
CA PHE A 100 -2.57 5.62 9.68
C PHE A 100 -2.67 5.85 11.19
N LEU A 101 -3.11 7.03 11.63
CA LEU A 101 -3.38 7.32 13.05
C LEU A 101 -4.45 6.37 13.61
N ASN A 102 -5.55 6.17 12.88
CA ASN A 102 -6.60 5.24 13.30
C ASN A 102 -6.07 3.78 13.32
N LEU A 103 -5.17 3.43 12.39
CA LEU A 103 -4.54 2.10 12.36
C LEU A 103 -3.65 1.91 13.59
N VAL A 104 -2.72 2.82 13.86
CA VAL A 104 -1.84 2.73 15.04
C VAL A 104 -2.65 2.69 16.33
N TYR A 105 -3.65 3.55 16.47
CA TYR A 105 -4.54 3.54 17.63
C TYR A 105 -5.24 2.18 17.80
N HIS A 106 -5.71 1.58 16.70
CA HIS A 106 -6.34 0.27 16.73
C HIS A 106 -5.37 -0.82 17.20
N GLU A 107 -4.15 -0.84 16.67
CA GLU A 107 -3.12 -1.82 17.04
C GLU A 107 -2.70 -1.66 18.52
N ILE A 108 -2.52 -0.42 19.01
CA ILE A 108 -2.30 -0.15 20.44
C ILE A 108 -3.48 -0.65 21.29
N SER A 109 -4.71 -0.38 20.85
CA SER A 109 -5.91 -0.81 21.58
C SER A 109 -6.05 -2.33 21.65
N ILE A 110 -5.58 -3.06 20.63
CA ILE A 110 -5.52 -4.53 20.66
C ILE A 110 -4.43 -4.97 21.63
N PHE A 111 -3.22 -4.42 21.51
CA PHE A 111 -2.08 -4.77 22.36
C PHE A 111 -2.40 -4.61 23.85
N LEU A 112 -2.99 -3.49 24.25
CA LEU A 112 -3.32 -3.17 25.65
C LEU A 112 -4.46 -4.01 26.25
N LYS A 113 -5.13 -4.88 25.47
CA LYS A 113 -6.10 -5.83 26.05
C LYS A 113 -5.40 -6.92 26.85
N ASP A 114 -4.23 -7.34 26.38
CA ASP A 114 -3.51 -8.50 26.88
C ASP A 114 -2.13 -8.13 27.47
N ASN A 115 -1.74 -6.85 27.42
CA ASN A 115 -0.42 -6.38 27.85
C ASN A 115 -0.51 -5.11 28.71
N GLU A 116 0.48 -4.94 29.58
CA GLU A 116 0.64 -3.74 30.38
C GLU A 116 1.17 -2.57 29.56
N ILE A 117 0.83 -1.35 29.98
CA ILE A 117 1.22 -0.12 29.29
C ILE A 117 2.74 0.09 29.28
N ASP A 118 3.47 -0.47 30.24
CA ASP A 118 4.94 -0.39 30.31
C ASP A 118 5.62 -1.11 29.14
N ASN A 119 4.95 -2.09 28.52
CA ASN A 119 5.46 -2.81 27.34
C ASN A 119 5.12 -2.10 26.02
N LEU A 120 4.37 -1.00 26.07
CA LEU A 120 3.98 -0.24 24.87
C LEU A 120 5.19 0.24 24.04
N PRO A 121 6.29 0.76 24.61
CA PRO A 121 7.43 1.24 23.81
C PRO A 121 8.06 0.14 22.95
N ASP A 122 8.19 -1.07 23.48
CA ASP A 122 8.74 -2.22 22.74
C ASP A 122 7.82 -2.60 21.58
N PHE A 123 6.52 -2.74 21.83
CA PHE A 123 5.52 -2.96 20.79
C PHE A 123 5.56 -1.89 19.69
N LEU A 124 5.63 -0.63 20.10
CA LEU A 124 5.68 0.52 19.21
C LEU A 124 6.95 0.54 18.34
N SER A 125 8.07 0.03 18.85
CA SER A 125 9.35 -0.04 18.12
C SER A 125 9.31 -1.03 16.94
N GLU A 126 8.48 -2.08 17.03
CA GLU A 126 8.37 -3.12 16.00
C GLU A 126 7.16 -2.92 15.07
N LEU A 127 6.19 -2.09 15.46
CA LEU A 127 4.90 -1.97 14.79
C LEU A 127 5.01 -1.69 13.28
N SER A 128 5.86 -0.75 12.86
CA SER A 128 6.01 -0.39 11.45
C SER A 128 6.59 -1.53 10.61
N LEU A 129 7.51 -2.31 11.19
CA LEU A 129 8.09 -3.49 10.55
C LEU A 129 7.06 -4.62 10.45
N ASN A 130 6.34 -4.89 11.54
CA ASN A 130 5.33 -5.95 11.61
C ASN A 130 4.19 -5.70 10.61
N LEU A 131 3.63 -4.49 10.59
CA LEU A 131 2.57 -4.16 9.63
C LEU A 131 3.08 -4.18 8.19
N SER A 132 4.30 -3.68 7.94
CA SER A 132 4.92 -3.73 6.62
C SER A 132 5.11 -5.16 6.15
N ASN A 133 5.61 -6.05 7.00
CA ASN A 133 5.86 -7.45 6.65
C ASN A 133 4.54 -8.23 6.46
N SER A 134 3.42 -7.75 7.02
CA SER A 134 2.10 -8.34 6.80
C SER A 134 1.54 -8.17 5.39
N ILE A 135 2.14 -7.33 4.53
CA ILE A 135 1.67 -7.09 3.16
C ILE A 135 1.59 -8.38 2.37
N ILE A 136 2.69 -9.14 2.32
CA ILE A 136 2.74 -10.39 1.55
C ILE A 136 1.79 -11.42 2.16
N LEU A 137 1.81 -11.59 3.49
CA LEU A 137 0.96 -12.54 4.19
C LEU A 137 -0.54 -12.32 3.89
N LYS A 138 -1.02 -11.07 3.91
CA LYS A 138 -2.42 -10.75 3.61
C LYS A 138 -2.82 -11.00 2.16
N ILE A 139 -1.87 -10.89 1.24
CA ILE A 139 -2.10 -11.21 -0.17
C ILE A 139 -2.16 -12.73 -0.34
N GLU A 140 -1.21 -13.45 0.24
CA GLU A 140 -1.13 -14.93 0.23
C GLU A 140 -2.37 -15.60 0.82
N GLU A 141 -3.01 -14.99 1.82
CA GLU A 141 -4.28 -15.48 2.41
C GLU A 141 -5.41 -15.67 1.38
N THR A 142 -5.40 -14.90 0.28
CA THR A 142 -6.43 -14.99 -0.78
C THR A 142 -5.87 -15.48 -2.11
N HIS A 143 -4.61 -15.13 -2.39
CA HIS A 143 -3.90 -15.41 -3.64
C HIS A 143 -2.53 -16.05 -3.31
N PRO A 144 -2.49 -17.33 -2.89
CA PRO A 144 -1.25 -17.98 -2.44
C PRO A 144 -0.23 -18.17 -3.57
N ASP A 145 -0.69 -18.29 -4.81
CA ASP A 145 0.15 -18.54 -5.99
C ASP A 145 0.43 -17.28 -6.82
N PHE A 146 0.37 -16.09 -6.19
CA PHE A 146 0.67 -14.84 -6.88
C PHE A 146 2.14 -14.77 -7.33
N GLU A 147 2.40 -14.06 -8.41
CA GLU A 147 3.76 -13.90 -8.96
C GLU A 147 4.25 -12.46 -8.81
N ILE A 148 5.55 -12.30 -8.52
CA ILE A 148 6.20 -10.98 -8.45
C ILE A 148 6.90 -10.70 -9.77
N LEU A 149 6.47 -9.63 -10.43
CA LEU A 149 7.09 -9.13 -11.65
C LEU A 149 8.29 -8.24 -11.32
N PHE A 150 9.42 -8.59 -11.91
CA PHE A 150 10.60 -7.74 -11.95
C PHE A 150 10.73 -7.12 -13.34
N LEU A 151 11.51 -6.05 -13.42
CA LEU A 151 11.75 -5.41 -14.70
C LEU A 151 12.48 -6.35 -15.65
N ASN A 152 11.84 -6.66 -16.79
CA ASN A 152 12.50 -7.42 -17.84
C ASN A 152 13.40 -6.48 -18.67
N HIS A 153 14.71 -6.66 -18.51
CA HIS A 153 15.73 -5.82 -19.12
C HIS A 153 15.85 -6.01 -20.63
N ASP A 154 15.46 -7.17 -21.17
CA ASP A 154 15.57 -7.49 -22.60
C ASP A 154 14.61 -6.62 -23.43
N ARG A 155 13.45 -6.28 -22.86
CA ARG A 155 12.40 -5.48 -23.52
C ARG A 155 12.39 -4.02 -23.07
N LEU A 156 13.15 -3.66 -22.05
CA LEU A 156 13.15 -2.32 -21.45
C LEU A 156 13.43 -1.21 -22.46
N ASN A 157 14.36 -1.45 -23.39
CA ASN A 157 14.74 -0.43 -24.37
C ASN A 157 13.61 -0.11 -25.35
N ILE A 158 12.79 -1.10 -25.71
CA ILE A 158 11.63 -0.91 -26.59
C ILE A 158 10.58 -0.09 -25.83
N VAL A 159 10.19 -0.56 -24.63
CA VAL A 159 9.23 0.12 -23.76
C VAL A 159 9.64 1.57 -23.48
N LYS A 160 10.91 1.83 -23.13
CA LYS A 160 11.38 3.20 -22.86
C LYS A 160 11.29 4.13 -24.07
N ARG A 161 11.53 3.63 -25.28
CA ARG A 161 11.41 4.44 -26.50
C ARG A 161 9.95 4.80 -26.75
N SER A 162 9.03 3.85 -26.62
CA SER A 162 7.59 4.09 -26.80
C SER A 162 7.01 5.04 -25.73
N LEU A 163 7.70 5.19 -24.59
CA LEU A 163 7.31 6.09 -23.50
C LEU A 163 8.08 7.42 -23.45
N ALA A 164 8.91 7.74 -24.44
CA ALA A 164 9.77 8.92 -24.42
C ALA A 164 9.01 10.24 -24.17
N ASP A 165 7.79 10.35 -24.67
CA ASP A 165 6.95 11.55 -24.55
C ASP A 165 5.97 11.52 -23.36
N ILE A 166 6.02 10.47 -22.52
CA ILE A 166 5.11 10.31 -21.38
C ILE A 166 5.85 10.59 -20.09
N HIS A 167 5.45 11.66 -19.42
CA HIS A 167 6.01 12.05 -18.13
C HIS A 167 5.18 11.52 -16.96
N PHE A 168 5.66 10.47 -16.29
CA PHE A 168 5.10 10.03 -15.01
C PHE A 168 5.50 10.99 -13.90
N LYS A 169 4.55 11.35 -13.03
CA LYS A 169 4.78 12.31 -11.95
C LYS A 169 5.66 11.69 -10.86
N ASP A 170 5.37 10.44 -10.51
CA ASP A 170 6.19 9.63 -9.62
C ASP A 170 7.11 8.71 -10.44
N THR A 171 8.35 8.55 -9.98
CA THR A 171 9.27 7.56 -10.51
C THR A 171 8.77 6.13 -10.30
N ASN A 172 8.01 5.86 -9.24
CA ASN A 172 7.43 4.56 -8.95
C ASN A 172 6.34 4.19 -9.96
N ASP A 173 5.42 5.11 -10.28
CA ASP A 173 4.40 4.93 -11.31
C ASP A 173 5.02 4.46 -12.64
N GLY A 174 6.04 5.19 -13.11
CA GLY A 174 6.73 4.86 -14.34
C GLY A 174 7.42 3.50 -14.28
N ARG A 175 7.93 3.11 -13.11
CA ARG A 175 8.58 1.83 -12.89
C ARG A 175 7.59 0.67 -12.85
N ILE A 176 6.47 0.81 -12.16
CA ILE A 176 5.37 -0.15 -12.11
C ILE A 176 4.86 -0.40 -13.53
N PHE A 177 4.60 0.67 -14.28
CA PHE A 177 4.15 0.55 -15.66
C PHE A 177 5.18 -0.16 -16.55
N GLN A 178 6.48 0.14 -16.40
CA GLN A 178 7.53 -0.58 -17.12
C GLN A 178 7.61 -2.06 -16.75
N GLU A 179 7.43 -2.42 -15.47
CA GLU A 179 7.40 -3.82 -15.03
C GLU A 179 6.24 -4.59 -15.68
N LEU A 180 5.04 -3.99 -15.77
CA LEU A 180 3.91 -4.59 -16.49
C LEU A 180 4.20 -4.76 -17.97
N MET A 181 4.63 -3.68 -18.64
CA MET A 181 4.77 -3.68 -20.10
C MET A 181 5.92 -4.55 -20.60
N THR A 182 7.03 -4.57 -19.86
CA THR A 182 8.18 -5.42 -20.23
C THR A 182 7.92 -6.90 -20.07
N ASN A 183 6.91 -7.30 -19.29
CA ASN A 183 6.48 -8.69 -19.11
C ASN A 183 5.15 -9.01 -19.82
N LEU A 184 4.56 -8.06 -20.56
CA LEU A 184 3.18 -8.16 -21.03
C LEU A 184 2.92 -9.40 -21.91
N GLU A 185 3.90 -9.86 -22.68
CA GLU A 185 3.73 -11.04 -23.55
C GLU A 185 3.44 -12.32 -22.76
N ASP A 186 4.00 -12.46 -21.56
CA ASP A 186 3.86 -13.64 -20.72
C ASP A 186 2.62 -13.57 -19.83
N ILE A 187 2.08 -12.37 -19.60
CA ILE A 187 1.01 -12.11 -18.63
C ILE A 187 -0.28 -11.57 -19.27
N LYS A 188 -0.36 -11.46 -20.60
CA LYS A 188 -1.58 -10.99 -21.28
C LYS A 188 -2.68 -12.07 -21.31
N PRO A 189 -3.97 -11.69 -21.22
CA PRO A 189 -4.46 -10.35 -20.95
C PRO A 189 -4.36 -10.00 -19.45
N ILE A 190 -4.00 -8.74 -19.13
CA ILE A 190 -3.90 -8.26 -17.75
C ILE A 190 -4.76 -7.03 -17.46
N GLU A 191 -5.46 -7.06 -16.32
CA GLU A 191 -6.18 -5.91 -15.77
C GLU A 191 -5.39 -5.24 -14.65
N PHE A 192 -5.06 -3.96 -14.80
CA PHE A 192 -4.34 -3.18 -13.80
C PHE A 192 -5.27 -2.26 -13.02
N PHE A 193 -5.38 -2.43 -11.70
CA PHE A 193 -6.24 -1.63 -10.83
C PHE A 193 -5.46 -0.61 -10.00
N LEU A 194 -5.97 0.62 -9.96
CA LEU A 194 -5.38 1.76 -9.27
C LEU A 194 -6.44 2.81 -8.88
N ASP A 195 -6.10 3.81 -8.07
CA ASP A 195 -6.99 4.93 -7.73
C ASP A 195 -6.46 6.32 -8.18
N ASP A 196 -5.30 6.38 -8.84
CA ASP A 196 -4.75 7.62 -9.41
C ASP A 196 -5.21 7.88 -10.86
N ARG A 197 -6.08 8.89 -11.03
CA ARG A 197 -6.60 9.29 -12.36
C ARG A 197 -5.52 9.70 -13.36
N ASP A 198 -4.50 10.42 -12.91
CA ASP A 198 -3.41 10.88 -13.77
C ASP A 198 -2.56 9.69 -14.21
N PHE A 199 -2.28 8.77 -13.29
CA PHE A 199 -1.56 7.55 -13.60
C PHE A 199 -2.35 6.66 -14.58
N ALA A 200 -3.65 6.42 -14.35
CA ALA A 200 -4.50 5.67 -15.30
C ALA A 200 -4.48 6.27 -16.71
N LYS A 201 -4.55 7.60 -16.83
CA LYS A 201 -4.49 8.28 -18.13
C LYS A 201 -3.15 8.01 -18.82
N LYS A 202 -2.04 8.09 -18.07
CA LYS A 202 -0.69 7.83 -18.59
C LYS A 202 -0.48 6.35 -18.95
N CYS A 203 -1.01 5.41 -18.18
CA CYS A 203 -0.99 3.98 -18.52
C CYS A 203 -1.70 3.71 -19.85
N LYS A 204 -2.88 4.32 -20.05
CA LYS A 204 -3.62 4.18 -21.32
C LYS A 204 -2.84 4.75 -22.50
N MET A 205 -2.32 5.97 -22.36
CA MET A 205 -1.47 6.58 -23.40
C MET A 205 -0.22 5.74 -23.68
N GLY A 206 0.45 5.26 -22.63
CA GLY A 206 1.65 4.44 -22.73
C GLY A 206 1.39 3.12 -23.41
N PHE A 207 0.29 2.46 -23.07
CA PHE A 207 -0.09 1.21 -23.71
C PHE A 207 -0.41 1.40 -25.20
N THR A 208 -1.14 2.46 -25.57
CA THR A 208 -1.39 2.78 -26.99
C THR A 208 -0.09 2.96 -27.79
N ASN A 209 0.93 3.59 -27.20
CA ASN A 209 2.23 3.73 -27.86
C ASN A 209 2.94 2.39 -28.02
N ILE A 210 2.94 1.56 -26.96
CA ILE A 210 3.64 0.28 -26.92
C ILE A 210 2.97 -0.77 -27.80
N ALA A 211 1.63 -0.78 -27.88
CA ALA A 211 0.87 -1.80 -28.58
C ALA A 211 1.24 -1.87 -30.07
N ASN A 212 1.53 -0.72 -30.69
CA ASN A 212 1.99 -0.67 -32.08
C ASN A 212 3.41 -1.21 -32.25
N ASP A 213 4.33 -0.87 -31.34
CA ASP A 213 5.75 -1.25 -31.45
C ASP A 213 6.01 -2.73 -31.10
N MET A 214 5.11 -3.34 -30.33
CA MET A 214 5.24 -4.71 -29.80
C MET A 214 4.13 -5.66 -30.27
N GLU A 215 3.30 -5.25 -31.24
CA GLU A 215 2.22 -6.04 -31.81
C GLU A 215 1.21 -6.60 -30.77
N PHE A 216 0.85 -5.78 -29.79
CA PHE A 216 -0.19 -6.11 -28.81
C PHE A 216 -1.57 -5.65 -29.26
N TYR A 217 -2.61 -6.38 -28.84
CA TYR A 217 -4.00 -6.03 -29.09
C TYR A 217 -4.57 -5.18 -27.96
N GLU A 218 -5.58 -4.35 -28.23
CA GLU A 218 -6.24 -3.53 -27.19
C GLU A 218 -6.78 -4.36 -26.01
N SER A 219 -7.10 -5.64 -26.24
CA SER A 219 -7.55 -6.59 -25.22
C SER A 219 -6.43 -7.12 -24.31
N ASP A 220 -5.15 -6.90 -24.65
CA ASP A 220 -4.01 -7.46 -23.93
C ASP A 220 -3.76 -6.74 -22.59
N PHE A 221 -4.18 -5.47 -22.47
CA PHE A 221 -4.02 -4.67 -21.25
C PHE A 221 -5.23 -3.76 -21.02
N SER A 222 -5.77 -3.80 -19.82
CA SER A 222 -6.78 -2.83 -19.37
C SER A 222 -6.31 -2.13 -18.09
N CYS A 223 -6.70 -0.86 -17.93
CA CYS A 223 -6.39 -0.07 -16.76
C CYS A 223 -7.68 0.50 -16.15
N ASN A 224 -7.99 0.03 -14.94
CA ASN A 224 -9.25 0.23 -14.25
C ASN A 224 -9.06 1.08 -12.99
N GLN A 225 -9.86 2.12 -12.86
CA GLN A 225 -9.86 2.96 -11.66
C GLN A 225 -10.90 2.45 -10.63
N VAL A 226 -10.53 2.42 -9.35
CA VAL A 226 -11.32 1.82 -8.25
C VAL A 226 -12.14 2.82 -7.44
#